data_AF-C7LKF3-F1
#
_entry.id   AF-C7LKF3-F1
#
_cell.length_a   1.000
_cell.length_b   1.000
_cell.length_c   1.000
_cell.angle_alpha   90.00
_cell.angle_beta   90.00
_cell.angle_gamma   90.00
#
_symmetry.space_group_name_H-M   'P 1'
#
loop_
_entity.id
_entity.type
_entity.pdbx_description
1 polymer ?
#
loop_
_entity_poly.entity_id
_entity_poly.type
_entity_poly.pdbx_seq_one_letter_code
_entity_poly.pdbx_strand_id
1 'polypeptide(L)'
;MSLRIRLQRKGRKKNAFYTIVVANSRSSRDGKFIDKIGFYNPNMNPFKVLLNINKAINWLQKGAKPTCTVKSIFFLKGVLFKKHILNGVKKGIVEKSEIKKKIKPWFLIKNKYF
;
A
#
# COMPACT_ATOMS: atom_id res chain seq x y z
N MET A 1 8.45 -19.46 -5.29
CA MET A 1 8.60 -18.09 -5.83
C MET A 1 7.57 -17.18 -5.13
N SER A 2 7.93 -16.04 -4.55
CA SER A 2 6.98 -15.22 -3.76
C SER A 2 7.01 -13.75 -4.18
N LEU A 3 5.85 -13.19 -4.51
CA LEU A 3 5.66 -11.79 -4.86
C LEU A 3 5.64 -10.92 -3.59
N ARG A 4 6.50 -9.91 -3.52
CA ARG A 4 6.57 -8.96 -2.41
C ARG A 4 6.34 -7.54 -2.88
N ILE A 5 5.64 -6.78 -2.04
CA ILE A 5 5.56 -5.33 -2.16
C ILE A 5 6.59 -4.73 -1.21
N ARG A 6 7.60 -4.06 -1.75
CA ARG A 6 8.77 -3.60 -1.00
C ARG A 6 9.16 -2.18 -1.38
N LEU A 7 10.02 -1.58 -0.56
CA LEU A 7 10.65 -0.30 -0.84
C LEU A 7 11.94 -0.53 -1.62
N GLN A 8 12.07 0.15 -2.75
CA GLN A 8 13.34 0.27 -3.47
C GLN A 8 13.94 1.63 -3.14
N ARG A 9 15.23 1.65 -2.80
CA ARG A 9 15.91 2.89 -2.40
C ARG A 9 16.36 3.64 -3.65
N LYS A 10 16.06 4.93 -3.66
CA LYS A 10 16.52 5.93 -4.60
C LYS A 10 17.01 7.15 -3.82
N GLY A 11 17.60 8.11 -4.53
CA GLY A 11 18.15 9.32 -3.93
C GLY A 11 19.64 9.22 -3.63
N ARG A 12 20.14 10.22 -2.91
CA ARG A 12 21.57 10.42 -2.66
C ARG A 12 21.94 9.91 -1.25
N LYS A 13 23.22 9.96 -0.92
CA LYS A 13 23.68 9.79 0.47
C LYS A 13 22.96 10.83 1.35
N LYS A 14 22.51 10.43 2.55
CA LYS A 14 21.72 11.23 3.51
C LYS A 14 20.33 11.72 3.05
N ASN A 15 20.01 11.68 1.75
CA ASN A 15 18.69 12.03 1.22
C ASN A 15 18.03 10.81 0.59
N ALA A 16 17.36 10.00 1.43
CA ALA A 16 16.71 8.77 0.99
C ALA A 16 15.33 9.05 0.39
N PHE A 17 15.04 8.45 -0.76
CA PHE A 17 13.73 8.47 -1.40
C PHE A 17 13.34 7.04 -1.75
N TYR A 18 12.10 6.64 -1.53
CA TYR A 18 11.71 5.25 -1.74
C TYR A 18 10.59 5.13 -2.78
N THR A 19 10.75 4.21 -3.72
CA THR A 19 9.69 3.77 -4.62
C THR A 19 9.03 2.52 -4.05
N ILE A 20 7.70 2.52 -3.95
CA ILE A 20 6.91 1.35 -3.55
C ILE A 20 6.69 0.52 -4.81
N VAL A 21 7.32 -0.66 -4.85
CA VAL A 21 7.36 -1.52 -6.03
C VAL A 21 6.91 -2.93 -5.70
N VAL A 22 6.37 -3.60 -6.72
CA VAL A 22 6.05 -5.02 -6.70
C VAL A 22 7.19 -5.76 -7.39
N ALA A 23 7.80 -6.69 -6.68
CA ALA A 23 8.91 -7.47 -7.21
C ALA A 23 8.91 -8.91 -6.66
N ASN A 24 9.65 -9.79 -7.31
CA ASN A 24 9.90 -11.12 -6.79
C ASN A 24 10.81 -11.03 -5.56
N SER A 25 10.61 -11.89 -4.55
CA SER A 25 11.37 -11.86 -3.30
C SER A 25 12.87 -12.09 -3.49
N ARG A 26 13.26 -12.78 -4.56
CA ARG A 26 14.66 -13.11 -4.89
C ARG A 26 15.39 -12.01 -5.66
N SER A 27 14.69 -11.01 -6.21
CA SER A 27 15.38 -9.97 -6.97
C SER A 27 16.12 -9.00 -6.05
N SER A 28 17.26 -8.48 -6.52
CA SER A 28 18.05 -7.48 -5.78
C SER A 28 17.21 -6.25 -5.46
N ARG A 29 17.50 -5.55 -4.34
CA ARG A 29 16.69 -4.42 -3.85
C ARG A 29 16.38 -3.40 -4.95
N ASP A 30 17.41 -3.03 -5.71
CA ASP A 30 17.33 -1.97 -6.71
C ASP A 30 17.23 -2.49 -8.16
N GLY A 31 17.07 -3.81 -8.34
CA GLY A 31 16.96 -4.46 -9.64
C GLY A 31 15.57 -4.40 -10.27
N LYS A 32 15.31 -5.35 -11.18
CA LYS A 32 14.05 -5.43 -11.96
C LYS A 32 12.84 -5.61 -11.05
N PHE A 33 11.83 -4.77 -11.27
CA PHE A 33 10.51 -4.85 -10.65
C PHE A 33 9.44 -5.09 -11.72
N ILE A 34 8.25 -5.51 -11.29
CA ILE A 34 7.12 -5.86 -12.16
C ILE A 34 6.22 -4.64 -12.37
N ASP A 35 5.84 -3.97 -11.29
CA ASP A 35 4.97 -2.79 -11.33
C ASP A 35 5.32 -1.82 -10.20
N LYS A 36 5.06 -0.54 -10.45
CA LYS A 36 5.31 0.56 -9.52
C LYS A 36 3.98 1.11 -9.04
N ILE A 37 3.76 1.03 -7.73
CA ILE A 37 2.50 1.40 -7.08
C ILE A 37 2.53 2.84 -6.58
N GLY A 38 3.70 3.33 -6.17
CA GLY A 38 3.82 4.66 -5.59
C GLY A 38 5.21 5.03 -5.10
N PHE A 39 5.25 6.06 -4.26
CA PHE A 39 6.46 6.65 -3.70
C PHE A 39 6.27 7.04 -2.24
N TYR A 40 7.37 7.03 -1.51
CA TYR A 40 7.47 7.41 -0.11
C TYR A 40 8.71 8.29 0.09
N ASN A 41 8.49 9.51 0.57
CA ASN A 41 9.54 10.45 0.95
C ASN A 41 9.54 10.67 2.47
N PRO A 42 10.51 10.10 3.21
CA PRO A 42 10.64 10.29 4.65
C PRO A 42 11.28 11.63 5.04
N ASN A 43 11.92 12.35 4.11
CA ASN A 43 12.70 13.55 4.46
C ASN A 43 11.84 14.80 4.68
N MET A 44 10.54 14.73 4.37
CA MET A 44 9.59 15.81 4.58
C MET A 44 8.86 15.60 5.91
N ASN A 45 8.55 16.68 6.62
CA ASN A 45 7.67 16.65 7.79
C ASN A 45 6.44 17.54 7.49
N PRO A 46 5.24 16.95 7.27
CA PRO A 46 4.89 15.53 7.32
C PRO A 46 5.45 14.71 6.14
N PHE A 47 5.67 13.41 6.35
CA PHE A 47 6.20 12.53 5.32
C PHE A 47 5.22 12.40 4.14
N LYS A 48 5.74 12.47 2.91
CA LYS A 48 4.91 12.44 1.70
C LYS A 48 4.78 11.01 1.16
N VAL A 49 3.54 10.54 1.06
CA VAL A 49 3.20 9.23 0.46
C VAL A 49 2.22 9.45 -0.70
N LEU A 50 2.65 9.09 -1.91
CA LEU A 50 1.78 9.02 -3.08
C LEU A 50 1.59 7.56 -3.46
N LEU A 51 0.36 7.06 -3.40
CA LEU A 51 0.05 5.65 -3.60
C LEU A 51 -1.18 5.47 -4.49
N ASN A 52 -1.07 4.61 -5.50
CA ASN A 52 -2.23 4.12 -6.23
C ASN A 52 -2.93 2.99 -5.47
N ILE A 53 -4.02 3.33 -4.78
CA ILE A 53 -4.79 2.42 -3.92
C ILE A 53 -5.37 1.24 -4.70
N ASN A 54 -5.89 1.47 -5.91
CA ASN A 54 -6.54 0.42 -6.70
C ASN A 54 -5.52 -0.63 -7.17
N LYS A 55 -4.34 -0.18 -7.64
CA LYS A 55 -3.23 -1.09 -7.98
C LYS A 55 -2.76 -1.89 -6.77
N ALA A 56 -2.60 -1.24 -5.62
CA ALA A 56 -2.17 -1.90 -4.39
C ALA A 56 -3.12 -3.04 -3.99
N ILE A 57 -4.43 -2.80 -4.06
CA ILE A 57 -5.46 -3.80 -3.74
C ILE A 57 -5.40 -4.98 -4.69
N ASN A 58 -5.31 -4.72 -6.00
CA ASN A 58 -5.22 -5.78 -7.00
C ASN A 58 -4.03 -6.72 -6.72
N TRP A 59 -2.85 -6.16 -6.45
CA TRP A 59 -1.67 -6.96 -6.11
C TRP A 59 -1.81 -7.72 -4.78
N LEU A 60 -2.45 -7.11 -3.78
CA LEU A 60 -2.74 -7.78 -2.52
C LEU A 60 -3.78 -8.91 -2.66
N GLN A 61 -4.70 -8.82 -3.61
CA GLN A 61 -5.66 -9.88 -3.94
C GLN A 61 -5.00 -11.03 -4.71
N LYS A 62 -4.04 -10.71 -5.59
CA LYS A 62 -3.16 -11.69 -6.27
C LYS A 62 -2.18 -12.41 -5.34
N GLY A 63 -2.18 -12.09 -4.04
CA GLY A 63 -1.35 -12.76 -3.04
C GLY A 63 0.02 -12.13 -2.78
N ALA A 64 0.28 -10.91 -3.27
CA ALA A 64 1.51 -10.21 -2.96
C ALA A 64 1.60 -9.87 -1.46
N LYS A 65 2.74 -10.14 -0.83
CA LYS A 65 2.96 -9.88 0.60
C LYS A 65 3.73 -8.56 0.80
N PRO A 66 3.21 -7.58 1.57
CA PRO A 66 3.94 -6.34 1.86
C PRO A 66 5.02 -6.57 2.93
N THR A 67 6.11 -5.78 2.88
CA THR A 67 7.08 -5.70 3.99
C THR A 67 6.54 -4.85 5.14
N CYS A 68 7.18 -4.89 6.32
CA CYS A 68 6.70 -4.23 7.55
C CYS A 68 6.38 -2.73 7.33
N THR A 69 7.33 -1.95 6.81
CA THR A 69 7.13 -0.51 6.55
C THR A 69 6.03 -0.24 5.52
N VAL A 70 5.96 -1.05 4.45
CA VAL A 70 4.90 -0.93 3.43
C VAL A 70 3.53 -1.25 4.03
N LYS A 71 3.46 -2.24 4.94
CA LYS A 71 2.24 -2.58 5.67
C LYS A 71 1.76 -1.40 6.52
N SER A 72 2.67 -0.70 7.21
CA SER A 72 2.35 0.52 7.96
C SER A 72 1.82 1.62 7.05
N ILE A 73 2.47 1.86 5.90
CA ILE A 73 2.00 2.83 4.89
C ILE A 73 0.60 2.46 4.38
N PHE A 74 0.35 1.17 4.11
CA PHE A 74 -0.94 0.67 3.63
C PHE A 74 -2.04 0.77 4.67
N PHE A 75 -1.70 0.59 5.95
CA PHE A 75 -2.60 0.84 7.06
C PHE A 75 -2.99 2.31 7.12
N LEU A 76 -2.00 3.22 7.09
CA LEU A 76 -2.23 4.67 7.11
C LEU A 76 -3.09 5.16 5.93
N LYS A 77 -2.89 4.61 4.73
CA LYS A 77 -3.67 4.97 3.53
C LYS A 77 -4.98 4.20 3.36
N GLY A 78 -5.33 3.29 4.27
CA GLY A 78 -6.62 2.57 4.25
C GLY A 78 -6.72 1.43 3.25
N VAL A 79 -5.60 1.04 2.65
CA VAL A 79 -5.54 -0.05 1.67
C VAL A 79 -5.91 -1.38 2.31
N LEU A 80 -5.40 -1.65 3.51
CA LEU A 80 -5.68 -2.91 4.22
C LEU A 80 -7.14 -2.99 4.67
N PHE A 81 -7.71 -1.86 5.12
CA PHE A 81 -9.12 -1.80 5.50
C PHE A 81 -10.04 -2.05 4.31
N LYS A 82 -9.76 -1.39 3.17
CA LYS A 82 -10.49 -1.63 1.93
C LYS A 82 -10.35 -3.09 1.45
N LYS A 83 -9.17 -3.70 1.57
CA LYS A 83 -8.96 -5.13 1.28
C LYS A 83 -9.84 -6.03 2.16
N HIS A 84 -9.91 -5.76 3.46
CA HIS A 84 -10.71 -6.55 4.39
C HIS A 84 -12.20 -6.53 4.02
N ILE A 85 -12.75 -5.34 3.73
CA ILE A 85 -14.14 -5.19 3.28
C ILE A 85 -14.38 -5.96 1.97
N LEU A 86 -13.48 -5.84 0.99
CA LEU A 86 -13.60 -6.55 -0.28
C LEU A 86 -13.60 -8.07 -0.10
N ASN A 87 -12.82 -8.59 0.85
CA ASN A 87 -12.84 -10.02 1.19
C ASN A 87 -14.19 -10.44 1.80
N GLY A 88 -14.83 -9.58 2.61
CA GLY A 88 -16.18 -9.81 3.14
C GLY A 88 -17.25 -9.82 2.05
N VAL A 89 -17.14 -8.93 1.07
CA VAL A 89 -18.01 -8.89 -0.12
C VAL A 89 -17.85 -10.17 -0.95
N LYS A 90 -16.61 -10.65 -1.14
CA LYS A 90 -16.35 -11.92 -1.85
C LYS A 90 -16.99 -13.12 -1.16
N LYS A 91 -17.15 -13.07 0.16
CA LYS A 91 -17.81 -14.10 0.97
C LYS A 91 -19.35 -13.99 0.99
N GLY A 92 -19.93 -12.95 0.38
CA GLY A 92 -21.38 -12.72 0.38
C GLY A 92 -21.95 -12.11 1.66
N ILE A 93 -21.09 -11.73 2.62
CA ILE A 93 -21.52 -11.19 3.93
C ILE A 93 -21.90 -9.70 3.83
N VAL A 94 -21.31 -8.99 2.87
CA VAL A 94 -21.42 -7.54 2.75
C VAL A 94 -21.84 -7.18 1.34
N GLU A 95 -22.89 -6.35 1.22
CA GLU A 95 -23.29 -5.82 -0.07
C GLU A 95 -22.36 -4.72 -0.59
N LYS A 96 -22.30 -4.57 -1.92
CA LYS A 96 -21.46 -3.55 -2.58
C LYS A 96 -21.86 -2.11 -2.20
N SER A 97 -23.14 -1.90 -1.89
CA SER A 97 -23.73 -0.62 -1.45
C SER A 97 -23.16 -0.13 -0.11
N GLU A 98 -22.85 -1.04 0.81
CA GLU A 98 -22.34 -0.74 2.15
C GLU A 98 -20.86 -0.37 2.19
N ILE A 99 -20.09 -0.74 1.17
CA ILE A 99 -18.64 -0.50 1.11
C ILE A 99 -18.33 0.98 1.33
N LYS A 100 -19.05 1.87 0.63
CA LYS A 100 -18.85 3.32 0.73
C LYS A 100 -19.20 3.84 2.13
N LYS A 101 -20.28 3.32 2.73
CA LYS A 101 -20.74 3.72 4.08
C LYS A 101 -19.72 3.34 5.15
N LYS A 102 -19.14 2.13 5.08
CA LYS A 102 -18.13 1.65 6.05
C LYS A 102 -16.76 2.31 5.87
N ILE A 103 -16.39 2.68 4.65
CA ILE A 103 -15.10 3.31 4.35
C ILE A 103 -15.05 4.78 4.80
N LYS A 104 -16.13 5.53 4.59
CA LYS A 104 -16.22 6.97 4.89
C LYS A 104 -15.80 7.37 6.32
N PRO A 105 -16.32 6.75 7.40
CA PRO A 105 -15.96 7.14 8.77
C PRO A 105 -14.49 6.88 9.08
N TRP A 106 -13.90 5.80 8.56
CA TRP A 106 -12.49 5.49 8.77
C TRP A 106 -11.56 6.57 8.18
N PHE A 107 -11.87 7.06 6.98
CA PHE A 107 -11.12 8.17 6.37
C PHE A 107 -11.29 9.49 7.13
N LEU A 108 -12.50 9.78 7.62
CA LEU A 108 -12.77 10.97 8.42
C LEU A 108 -11.98 10.98 9.74
N ILE A 109 -11.92 9.84 10.42
CA ILE A 109 -11.13 9.69 11.65
C ILE A 109 -9.66 9.92 11.34
N LYS A 110 -9.10 9.29 10.30
CA LYS A 110 -7.65 9.36 10.04
C LYS A 110 -7.18 10.71 9.49
N ASN A 111 -7.99 11.42 8.71
CA ASN A 111 -7.68 12.78 8.27
C ASN A 111 -7.80 13.82 9.39
N LYS A 112 -8.41 13.48 10.55
CA LYS A 112 -8.53 14.39 11.69
C LYS A 112 -7.26 14.44 12.55
N TYR A 113 -6.40 13.42 12.46
CA TYR A 113 -5.18 13.29 13.27
C TYR A 113 -3.88 13.50 12.47
N PHE A 114 -3.98 13.97 11.23
CA PHE A 114 -2.89 14.27 10.31
C PHE A 114 -3.19 15.57 9.59
#